data_AF-A0A7J2HN03-F1
#
_entry.id   AF-A0A7J2HN03-F1
#
_cell.length_a   1.000
_cell.length_b   1.000
_cell.length_c   1.000
_cell.angle_alpha   90.00
_cell.angle_beta   90.00
_cell.angle_gamma   90.00
#
_symmetry.space_group_name_H-M   'P 1'
#
loop_
_entity.id
_entity.type
_entity.pdbx_description
1 polymer ?
#
loop_
_entity_poly.entity_id
_entity_poly.type
_entity_poly.pdbx_seq_one_letter_code
_entity_poly.pdbx_strand_id
1 'polypeptide(L)'
;MIKKIVIPTDGYGLEDHVIRYVARAFPFADFHVISVINTYERGVQLTTLLYKEMKESAEKAMSRGKRLLESEGIHDVKTRILEGLPSRKIIEYAKSVDADLIA
;
A
#
# COMPACT_ATOMS: atom_id res chain seq x y z
N MET A 1 -18.57 9.24 -7.58
CA MET A 1 -18.43 9.15 -6.11
C MET A 1 -17.29 8.19 -5.84
N ILE A 2 -16.32 8.57 -5.01
CA ILE A 2 -15.17 7.71 -4.69
C ILE A 2 -15.65 6.52 -3.85
N LYS A 3 -15.37 5.30 -4.31
CA LYS A 3 -15.78 4.04 -3.67
C LYS A 3 -14.61 3.07 -3.47
N LYS A 4 -13.54 3.15 -4.26
CA LYS A 4 -12.36 2.30 -4.11
C LYS A 4 -11.09 3.14 -4.06
N ILE A 5 -10.32 2.98 -3.00
CA ILE A 5 -9.11 3.77 -2.75
C ILE A 5 -7.92 2.84 -2.59
N VAL A 6 -6.85 3.10 -3.33
CA VAL A 6 -5.57 2.42 -3.19
C VAL A 6 -4.59 3.33 -2.46
N ILE A 7 -3.97 2.81 -1.40
CA ILE A 7 -2.98 3.50 -0.58
C ILE A 7 -1.65 2.74 -0.73
N PRO A 8 -0.72 3.23 -1.55
CA PRO A 8 0.65 2.76 -1.53
C PRO A 8 1.38 3.24 -0.26
N THR A 9 2.10 2.33 0.40
CA THR A 9 2.90 2.63 1.60
C THR A 9 4.28 1.98 1.50
N ASP A 10 5.30 2.75 1.86
CA ASP A 10 6.67 2.29 2.06
C ASP A 10 7.02 2.15 3.55
N GLY A 11 6.14 2.65 4.43
CA GLY A 11 6.23 2.49 5.88
C GLY A 11 7.05 3.57 6.58
N TYR A 12 7.54 4.58 5.86
CA TYR A 12 8.26 5.71 6.46
C TYR A 12 7.33 6.73 7.15
N GLY A 13 6.01 6.63 6.93
CA GLY A 13 4.99 7.32 7.69
C GLY A 13 4.63 8.72 7.19
N LEU A 14 5.18 9.13 6.05
CA LEU A 14 4.77 10.36 5.36
C LEU A 14 3.30 10.28 4.92
N GLU A 15 2.84 9.08 4.62
CA GLU A 15 1.49 8.73 4.21
C GLU A 15 0.48 8.70 5.38
N ASP A 16 0.91 8.70 6.64
CA ASP A 16 0.02 8.50 7.80
C ASP A 16 -1.11 9.54 7.85
N HIS A 17 -0.80 10.81 7.57
CA HIS A 17 -1.79 11.88 7.54
C HIS A 17 -2.76 11.73 6.37
N VAL A 18 -2.27 11.25 5.23
CA VAL A 18 -3.11 10.99 4.05
C VAL A 18 -4.08 9.87 4.34
N ILE A 19 -3.61 8.77 4.94
CA ILE A 19 -4.42 7.61 5.32
C ILE A 19 -5.59 8.05 6.22
N ARG A 20 -5.31 8.84 7.26
CA ARG A 20 -6.35 9.36 8.16
C ARG A 20 -7.32 10.29 7.45
N TYR A 21 -6.80 11.15 6.57
CA TYR A 21 -7.64 12.08 5.81
C TYR A 21 -8.62 11.34 4.92
N VAL A 22 -8.15 10.37 4.13
CA VAL A 22 -9.03 9.62 3.21
C VAL A 22 -10.02 8.72 3.95
N ALA A 23 -9.65 8.14 5.09
CA ALA A 23 -10.57 7.39 5.93
C ALA A 23 -11.75 8.25 6.40
N ARG A 24 -11.47 9.49 6.84
CA ARG A 24 -12.51 10.43 7.30
C ARG A 24 -13.33 11.02 6.16
N ALA A 25 -12.71 11.29 5.02
CA ALA A 25 -13.38 11.85 3.86
C ALA A 25 -14.27 10.83 3.14
N PHE A 26 -13.87 9.56 3.14
CA PHE A 26 -14.55 8.47 2.43
C PHE A 26 -14.74 7.23 3.33
N PRO A 27 -15.53 7.34 4.43
CA PRO A 27 -15.63 6.28 5.43
C PRO A 27 -16.31 4.99 4.93
N PHE A 28 -16.95 5.04 3.77
CA PHE A 28 -17.65 3.91 3.15
C PHE A 28 -16.94 3.39 1.88
N ALA A 29 -15.71 3.83 1.61
CA ALA A 29 -14.91 3.31 0.51
C ALA A 29 -14.27 1.97 0.87
N ASP A 30 -14.04 1.14 -0.13
CA ASP A 30 -13.20 -0.05 -0.04
C ASP A 30 -11.73 0.38 -0.08
N PHE A 31 -10.98 0.05 0.97
CA PHE A 31 -9.57 0.43 1.09
C PHE A 31 -8.64 -0.73 0.75
N HIS A 32 -7.67 -0.42 -0.11
CA HIS A 32 -6.60 -1.34 -0.51
C HIS A 32 -5.25 -0.74 -0.13
N VAL A 33 -4.59 -1.29 0.89
CA VAL A 33 -3.22 -0.89 1.27
C VAL A 33 -2.23 -1.79 0.55
N ILE A 34 -1.30 -1.21 -0.19
CA ILE A 34 -0.29 -1.97 -0.92
C ILE A 34 1.11 -1.50 -0.57
N SER A 35 2.07 -2.42 -0.62
CA SER A 35 3.50 -2.09 -0.56
C SER A 35 4.22 -2.79 -1.70
N VAL A 36 5.22 -2.14 -2.28
CA VAL A 36 5.95 -2.68 -3.45
C VAL A 36 7.42 -2.91 -3.11
N ILE A 37 7.86 -4.15 -3.22
CA ILE A 37 9.27 -4.52 -3.18
C ILE A 37 9.88 -4.17 -4.54
N ASN A 38 10.81 -3.20 -4.57
CA ASN A 38 11.48 -2.80 -5.79
C ASN A 38 12.48 -3.88 -6.26
N THR A 39 12.09 -4.69 -7.24
CA THR A 39 12.94 -5.72 -7.86
C THR A 39 13.46 -5.32 -9.24
N TYR A 40 13.12 -4.11 -9.73
CA TYR A 40 13.45 -3.67 -11.09
C TYR A 40 14.80 -2.94 -11.20
N GLU A 41 15.37 -2.47 -10.10
CA GLU A 41 16.70 -1.84 -10.13
C GLU A 41 17.73 -2.81 -10.76
N ARG A 42 18.08 -2.52 -12.01
CA ARG A 42 19.03 -3.29 -12.84
C ARG A 42 20.32 -3.46 -12.05
N GLY A 43 20.53 -4.65 -11.50
CA GLY A 43 21.79 -5.01 -10.84
C GLY A 43 21.67 -5.38 -9.37
N VAL A 44 20.49 -5.26 -8.73
CA VAL A 44 20.32 -5.81 -7.38
C VAL A 44 20.15 -7.32 -7.48
N GLN A 45 21.26 -8.05 -7.36
CA GLN A 45 21.19 -9.45 -6.95
C GLN A 45 20.66 -9.47 -5.53
N LEU A 46 19.33 -9.58 -5.40
CA LEU A 46 18.69 -9.74 -4.12
C LEU A 46 19.12 -11.08 -3.54
N THR A 47 20.06 -11.03 -2.60
CA THR A 47 20.36 -12.20 -1.79
C THR A 47 19.08 -12.62 -1.07
N THR A 48 18.95 -13.90 -0.76
CA THR A 48 17.78 -14.42 -0.01
C THR A 48 17.55 -13.64 1.29
N LEU A 49 18.63 -13.19 1.95
CA LEU A 49 18.57 -12.39 3.16
C LEU A 49 18.00 -10.99 2.89
N LEU A 50 18.53 -10.27 1.91
CA LEU A 50 18.06 -8.93 1.56
C LEU A 50 16.58 -8.95 1.12
N TYR A 51 16.19 -9.90 0.28
CA TYR A 51 14.79 -10.05 -0.12
C TYR A 51 13.88 -10.30 1.10
N LYS A 52 14.32 -11.14 2.05
CA LYS A 52 13.57 -11.40 3.29
C LYS A 52 13.40 -10.13 4.12
N GLU A 53 14.46 -9.34 4.29
CA GLU A 53 14.38 -8.05 5.02
C GLU A 53 13.43 -7.06 4.33
N MET A 54 13.51 -6.94 3.00
CA MET A 54 12.62 -6.07 2.23
C MET A 54 11.16 -6.52 2.35
N LYS A 55 10.91 -7.83 2.32
CA LYS A 55 9.57 -8.39 2.49
C LYS A 55 9.02 -8.12 3.89
N GLU A 56 9.82 -8.35 4.93
CA GLU A 56 9.44 -8.01 6.32
C GLU A 56 9.16 -6.52 6.49
N SER A 57 9.93 -5.65 5.82
CA SER A 57 9.69 -4.20 5.80
C SER A 57 8.34 -3.86 5.15
N ALA A 58 8.05 -4.45 3.98
CA ALA A 58 6.78 -4.26 3.29
C ALA A 58 5.58 -4.77 4.10
N GLU A 59 5.72 -5.91 4.80
CA GLU A 59 4.70 -6.44 5.71
C GLU A 59 4.42 -5.48 6.88
N LYS A 60 5.48 -4.88 7.46
CA LYS A 60 5.36 -3.87 8.52
C LYS A 60 4.68 -2.59 8.02
N ALA A 61 5.06 -2.11 6.84
CA ALA A 61 4.47 -0.93 6.20
C ALA A 61 2.96 -1.10 6.00
N MET A 62 2.55 -2.20 5.36
CA MET A 62 1.13 -2.49 5.17
C MET A 62 0.37 -2.67 6.49
N SER A 63 0.97 -3.35 7.46
CA SER A 63 0.36 -3.53 8.78
C SER A 63 0.17 -2.19 9.51
N ARG A 64 1.09 -1.24 9.34
CA ARG A 64 0.94 0.13 9.87
C ARG A 64 -0.23 0.84 9.19
N GLY A 65 -0.27 0.85 7.85
CA GLY A 65 -1.36 1.48 7.10
C GLY A 65 -2.73 0.91 7.45
N LYS A 66 -2.82 -0.43 7.56
CA LYS A 66 -4.03 -1.11 8.03
C LYS A 66 -4.46 -0.66 9.42
N ARG A 67 -3.54 -0.64 10.40
CA ARG A 67 -3.84 -0.19 11.77
C ARG A 67 -4.31 1.27 11.83
N LEU A 68 -3.77 2.12 10.98
CA LEU A 68 -4.21 3.52 10.89
C LEU A 68 -5.66 3.61 10.41
N LEU A 69 -6.02 2.87 9.35
CA LEU A 69 -7.40 2.77 8.86
C LEU A 69 -8.33 2.17 9.92
N GLU A 70 -7.93 1.09 10.59
CA GLU A 70 -8.68 0.47 11.69
C GLU A 70 -8.90 1.46 12.84
N SER A 71 -7.91 2.31 13.16
CA SER A 71 -8.05 3.35 14.19
C SER A 71 -9.04 4.45 13.83
N GLU A 72 -9.38 4.60 12.55
CA GLU A 72 -10.39 5.53 12.04
C GLU A 72 -11.74 4.82 11.78
N GLY A 73 -11.91 3.56 12.20
CA GLY A 73 -13.15 2.80 12.08
C GLY A 73 -13.31 1.97 10.80
N ILE A 74 -12.27 1.87 9.97
CA ILE A 74 -12.29 1.08 8.74
C ILE A 74 -11.72 -0.32 9.01
N HIS A 75 -12.60 -1.33 9.07
CA HIS A 75 -12.20 -2.69 9.44
C HIS A 75 -11.99 -3.63 8.24
N ASP A 76 -12.66 -3.39 7.11
CA ASP A 76 -12.49 -4.19 5.89
C ASP A 76 -11.40 -3.58 4.98
N VAL A 77 -10.15 -3.83 5.35
CA VAL A 77 -8.98 -3.35 4.61
C VAL A 77 -8.29 -4.51 3.90
N LYS A 78 -8.21 -4.43 2.58
CA LYS A 78 -7.46 -5.38 1.75
C LYS A 78 -6.00 -4.98 1.72
N THR A 79 -5.10 -5.95 1.90
CA THR A 79 -3.66 -5.70 1.87
C THR A 79 -2.97 -6.56 0.81
N ARG A 80 -1.96 -6.01 0.12
CA ARG A 80 -1.17 -6.79 -0.85
C ARG A 80 0.26 -6.27 -1.02
N ILE A 81 1.23 -7.20 -0.94
CA ILE A 81 2.61 -6.94 -1.34
C ILE A 81 2.75 -7.23 -2.83
N LEU A 82 3.38 -6.31 -3.54
CA LEU A 82 3.70 -6.43 -4.97
C LEU A 82 5.21 -6.44 -5.15
N GLU A 83 5.65 -6.97 -6.29
CA GLU A 83 7.07 -7.00 -6.66
C GLU A 83 7.26 -6.39 -8.05
N GLY A 84 8.27 -5.55 -8.20
CA GLY A 84 8.61 -4.88 -9.45
C GLY A 84 8.86 -3.39 -9.26
N LEU A 85 8.82 -2.62 -10.34
CA LEU A 85 9.00 -1.16 -10.26
C LEU A 85 7.78 -0.51 -9.55
N PRO A 86 7.96 0.20 -8.41
CA PRO A 86 6.85 0.72 -7.61
C PRO A 86 5.81 1.51 -8.41
N SER A 87 6.24 2.51 -9.19
CA SER A 87 5.33 3.34 -9.99
C SER A 87 4.48 2.53 -10.96
N ARG A 88 5.05 1.51 -11.63
CA ARG A 88 4.30 0.64 -12.54
C ARG A 88 3.34 -0.27 -11.78
N LYS A 89 3.81 -0.90 -10.70
CA LYS A 89 3.02 -1.87 -9.94
C LYS A 89 1.84 -1.23 -9.23
N ILE A 90 2.00 -0.01 -8.72
CA ILE A 90 0.92 0.77 -8.13
C ILE A 90 -0.16 1.07 -9.18
N ILE A 91 0.23 1.56 -10.35
CA ILE A 91 -0.72 1.87 -11.45
C ILE A 91 -1.41 0.60 -11.96
N GLU A 92 -0.66 -0.48 -12.17
CA GLU A 92 -1.22 -1.79 -12.58
C GLU A 92 -2.25 -2.30 -11.57
N TYR A 93 -1.91 -2.24 -10.28
CA TYR A 93 -2.82 -2.67 -9.22
C TYR A 93 -4.08 -1.80 -9.15
N ALA A 94 -3.93 -0.48 -9.16
CA ALA A 94 -5.04 0.46 -9.13
C ALA A 94 -6.01 0.23 -10.31
N LYS A 95 -5.49 -0.01 -11.50
CA LYS A 95 -6.31 -0.40 -12.67
C LYS A 95 -7.00 -1.75 -12.46
N SER A 96 -6.30 -2.75 -11.91
CA SER A 96 -6.86 -4.10 -11.74
C SER A 96 -8.04 -4.19 -10.77
N VAL A 97 -8.16 -3.22 -9.85
CA VAL A 97 -9.26 -3.15 -8.88
C VAL A 97 -10.30 -2.08 -9.23
N ASP A 98 -10.14 -1.38 -10.37
CA ASP A 98 -10.91 -0.21 -10.77
C ASP A 98 -10.94 0.87 -9.68
N ALA A 99 -9.75 1.25 -9.19
CA ALA A 99 -9.63 2.28 -8.16
C ALA A 99 -10.08 3.65 -8.67
N ASP A 100 -10.85 4.37 -7.86
CA ASP A 100 -11.27 5.74 -8.16
C ASP A 100 -10.18 6.77 -7.76
N LEU A 101 -9.35 6.41 -6.78
CA LEU A 101 -8.31 7.27 -6.22
C LEU A 101 -7.08 6.44 -5.80
N ILE A 102 -5.90 6.98 -6.11
CA ILE A 102 -4.64 6.60 -5.46
C ILE A 102 -4.32 7.74 -4.49
N ALA A 103 -4.24 7.43 -3.19
CA ALA A 103 -4.06 8.40 -2.12
C ALA A 103 -2.63 8.37 -1.61
#